data_AF-A0A9D6WA10-F1
#
_entry.id   AF-A0A9D6WA10-F1
#
_cell.length_a   1.000
_cell.length_b   1.000
_cell.length_c   1.000
_cell.angle_alpha   90.00
_cell.angle_beta   90.00
_cell.angle_gamma   90.00
#
_symmetry.space_group_name_H-M   'P 1'
#
loop_
_entity.id
_entity.type
_entity.pdbx_description
1 polymer ?
#
loop_
_entity_poly.entity_id
_entity_poly.type
_entity_poly.pdbx_seq_one_letter_code
_entity_poly.pdbx_strand_id
1 'polypeptide(L)'
;MKRTVRFRLRWLGWLLLAVVPFLSPSPRPRLPLGTFSDESPPIVARLAAPGAAATGAESSTAAPGALDGLGTLSTPRFVFRFGPGLDDQARVLAAKAERDFDDLRRLLGPAPGPTVELRLVANSREMARVSPPDAPPPSWATGVTYGDRNLILLSALSPRSGRFVPLPAVMRHELAHLVTDRIVKGHALPRWLDEGIALWAAGDDYAGRSEELLDAALRDNLLPLDRITRGYPADPELVPLAYAQSVDIVMFLTDTYGQAPLRRLLREVGEGKGFREAVLDAYGTSVARLEDDWREGIRVWYRWVPALVSGTTLWALISFLLAWAYLKQRKRRKELYARWDREEEAAEKAAAPTPRWPDPDPKLHGGIRLPPPGEPKGKAPLVFHDGRYHTLH
;
A
#
# COMPACT_ATOMS: atom_id res chain seq x y z
N MET A 1 14.67 -7.96 18.18
CA MET A 1 13.21 -8.11 18.38
C MET A 1 12.48 -6.83 18.80
N LYS A 2 12.88 -6.08 19.85
CA LYS A 2 12.10 -4.89 20.29
C LYS A 2 12.10 -3.68 19.33
N ARG A 3 13.11 -3.51 18.45
CA ARG A 3 13.22 -2.35 17.54
C ARG A 3 12.44 -2.53 16.23
N THR A 4 12.43 -3.74 15.65
CA THR A 4 11.71 -4.08 14.42
C THR A 4 10.18 -3.99 14.53
N VAL A 5 9.61 -4.15 15.73
CA VAL A 5 8.15 -4.12 15.95
C VAL A 5 7.55 -2.69 15.90
N ARG A 6 8.33 -1.64 16.21
CA ARG A 6 7.86 -0.25 16.16
C ARG A 6 7.65 0.27 14.73
N PHE A 7 8.37 -0.30 13.75
CA PHE A 7 8.35 0.09 12.34
C PHE A 7 6.96 0.06 11.69
N ARG A 8 6.05 -0.84 12.09
CA ARG A 8 4.82 -1.12 11.32
C ARG A 8 3.47 -0.99 12.02
N LEU A 9 3.39 -0.40 13.23
CA LEU A 9 2.09 0.05 13.76
C LEU A 9 1.44 1.15 12.91
N ARG A 10 2.22 1.96 12.17
CA ARG A 10 1.71 2.98 11.24
C ARG A 10 1.14 2.41 9.93
N TRP A 11 1.52 1.19 9.56
CA TRP A 11 1.10 0.53 8.31
C TRP A 11 -0.18 -0.32 8.47
N LEU A 12 -0.54 -0.67 9.71
CA LEU A 12 -1.80 -1.38 10.01
C LEU A 12 -3.04 -0.59 9.53
N GLY A 13 -2.98 0.74 9.58
CA GLY A 13 -4.08 1.62 9.18
C GLY A 13 -4.36 1.61 7.67
N TRP A 14 -3.34 1.44 6.83
CA TRP A 14 -3.51 1.41 5.37
C TRP A 14 -3.98 0.04 4.87
N LEU A 15 -3.58 -1.05 5.54
CA LEU A 15 -4.02 -2.40 5.18
C LEU A 15 -5.46 -2.69 5.63
N LEU A 16 -5.93 -2.07 6.73
CA LEU A 16 -7.35 -2.09 7.11
C LEU A 16 -8.24 -1.33 6.13
N LEU A 17 -7.74 -0.28 5.46
CA LEU A 17 -8.45 0.46 4.41
C LEU A 17 -8.54 -0.31 3.08
N ALA A 18 -7.57 -1.17 2.77
CA ALA A 18 -7.55 -2.00 1.56
C ALA A 18 -8.54 -3.19 1.62
N VAL A 19 -9.09 -3.52 2.79
CA VAL A 19 -10.07 -4.62 2.98
C VAL A 19 -11.53 -4.12 2.88
N VAL A 20 -11.75 -2.81 2.87
CA VAL A 20 -13.09 -2.21 2.85
C VAL A 20 -13.93 -2.48 1.57
N PRO A 21 -13.39 -2.70 0.35
CA PRO A 21 -14.24 -2.87 -0.83
C PRO A 21 -14.92 -4.25 -0.93
N PHE A 22 -14.72 -5.16 0.03
CA PHE A 22 -15.39 -6.47 0.08
C PHE A 22 -16.73 -6.49 0.85
N LEU A 23 -17.20 -5.34 1.34
CA LEU A 23 -18.46 -5.22 2.07
C LEU A 23 -19.53 -4.46 1.25
N SER A 24 -20.26 -5.21 0.40
CA SER A 24 -21.57 -4.93 -0.21
C SER A 24 -21.62 -4.67 -1.73
N PRO A 25 -22.54 -5.33 -2.48
CA PRO A 25 -22.81 -5.04 -3.87
C PRO A 25 -23.91 -3.99 -4.00
N SER A 26 -23.66 -2.91 -4.73
CA SER A 26 -24.71 -2.08 -5.33
C SER A 26 -24.19 -1.50 -6.64
N PRO A 27 -24.95 -1.59 -7.75
CA PRO A 27 -24.47 -1.14 -9.04
C PRO A 27 -24.58 0.39 -9.11
N ARG A 28 -23.44 1.06 -9.19
CA ARG A 28 -23.36 2.44 -9.68
C ARG A 28 -22.58 2.45 -11.01
N PRO A 29 -22.93 3.36 -11.93
CA PRO A 29 -22.36 3.37 -13.27
C PRO A 29 -20.84 3.53 -13.21
N ARG A 30 -20.13 2.63 -13.91
CA ARG A 30 -18.67 2.64 -14.03
C ARG A 30 -18.27 3.87 -14.83
N LEU A 31 -17.76 4.89 -14.15
CA LEU A 31 -16.82 5.83 -14.76
C LEU A 31 -15.52 5.06 -15.05
N PRO A 32 -14.84 5.30 -16.17
CA PRO A 32 -13.60 4.60 -16.50
C PRO A 32 -12.53 5.01 -15.49
N LEU A 33 -12.30 4.14 -14.51
CA LEU A 33 -11.09 4.15 -13.68
C LEU A 33 -9.93 3.82 -14.62
N GLY A 34 -9.20 4.85 -15.06
CA GLY A 34 -7.90 4.68 -15.65
C GLY A 34 -7.01 3.93 -14.66
N THR A 35 -6.59 2.74 -15.05
CA THR A 35 -5.64 1.91 -14.32
C THR A 35 -4.30 2.64 -14.25
N PHE A 36 -3.99 3.23 -13.09
CA PHE A 36 -2.66 3.79 -12.75
C PHE A 36 -1.65 2.67 -12.41
N SER A 37 -1.75 1.51 -13.06
CA SER A 37 -0.98 0.30 -12.75
C SER A 37 0.12 -0.01 -13.77
N ASP A 38 0.50 0.97 -14.62
CA ASP A 38 1.44 0.75 -15.73
C ASP A 38 2.67 1.69 -15.69
N GLU A 39 2.84 2.45 -14.61
CA GLU A 39 3.93 3.42 -14.51
C GLU A 39 4.95 2.94 -13.47
N SER A 40 5.93 2.15 -13.91
CA SER A 40 7.26 2.15 -13.26
C SER A 40 7.71 3.60 -13.15
N PRO A 41 8.42 4.02 -12.08
CA PRO A 41 8.74 5.43 -11.92
C PRO A 41 9.50 5.95 -13.15
N PRO A 42 9.42 7.28 -13.39
CA PRO A 42 10.25 7.92 -14.41
C PRO A 42 11.69 7.47 -14.18
N ILE A 43 12.30 6.81 -15.17
CA ILE A 43 13.64 6.28 -15.00
C ILE A 43 14.56 7.50 -14.85
N VAL A 44 15.21 7.64 -13.70
CA VAL A 44 16.07 8.78 -13.34
C VAL A 44 17.53 8.34 -13.43
N ALA A 45 18.37 9.17 -14.03
CA ALA A 45 19.79 8.90 -14.11
C ALA A 45 20.59 9.89 -13.27
N ARG A 46 21.71 9.42 -12.72
CA ARG A 46 22.72 10.28 -12.11
C ARG A 46 24.02 10.06 -12.84
N LEU A 47 24.69 11.15 -13.24
CA LEU A 47 25.97 11.11 -13.93
C LEU A 47 27.06 11.71 -13.02
N ALA A 48 28.14 10.95 -12.84
CA ALA A 48 29.35 11.41 -12.16
C ALA A 48 30.35 12.01 -13.17
N ALA A 49 31.33 12.77 -12.68
CA ALA A 49 32.47 13.25 -13.46
C ALA A 49 33.11 12.09 -14.28
N PRO A 50 33.66 12.37 -15.48
CA PRO A 50 33.84 11.38 -16.53
C PRO A 50 34.71 10.20 -16.07
N GLY A 51 34.09 9.02 -16.04
CA GLY A 51 34.72 7.80 -15.56
C GLY A 51 33.88 6.53 -15.72
N ALA A 52 33.14 6.39 -16.83
CA ALA A 52 32.75 5.09 -17.42
C ALA A 52 31.82 5.34 -18.62
N ALA A 53 32.28 4.97 -19.81
CA ALA A 53 31.48 5.01 -21.03
C ALA A 53 30.47 3.85 -21.01
N ALA A 54 29.17 4.17 -21.09
CA ALA A 54 28.15 3.24 -21.52
C ALA A 54 27.87 3.50 -23.01
N THR A 55 28.32 2.56 -23.84
CA THR A 55 28.13 2.54 -25.29
C THR A 55 26.69 2.19 -25.63
N GLY A 56 26.00 3.08 -26.35
CA GLY A 56 24.68 2.85 -26.91
C GLY A 56 24.23 4.06 -27.72
N ALA A 57 24.66 4.12 -28.97
CA ALA A 57 24.43 5.23 -29.88
C ALA A 57 23.04 5.16 -30.54
N GLU A 58 22.36 6.30 -30.59
CA GLU A 58 21.62 6.73 -31.79
C GLU A 58 21.79 8.25 -31.96
N SER A 59 22.14 8.63 -33.19
CA SER A 59 22.65 9.94 -33.61
C SER A 59 21.55 11.01 -33.68
N SER A 60 21.65 12.06 -32.85
CA SER A 60 20.92 13.33 -33.01
C SER A 60 21.88 14.42 -33.49
N THR A 61 21.59 15.02 -34.64
CA THR A 61 22.41 15.97 -35.42
C THR A 61 22.48 17.41 -34.89
N ALA A 62 22.17 17.64 -33.61
CA ALA A 62 22.30 18.96 -32.99
C ALA A 62 23.42 18.93 -31.94
N ALA A 63 24.32 19.91 -31.98
CA ALA A 63 25.44 20.01 -31.04
C ALA A 63 24.91 20.08 -29.59
N PRO A 64 25.35 19.20 -28.68
CA PRO A 64 25.01 19.28 -27.26
C PRO A 64 25.46 20.62 -26.65
N GLY A 65 24.77 21.07 -25.61
CA GLY A 65 25.06 22.31 -24.89
C GLY A 65 24.36 23.56 -25.43
N ALA A 66 23.46 23.43 -26.41
CA ALA A 66 22.69 24.56 -26.93
C ALA A 66 21.66 25.05 -25.91
N LEU A 67 21.74 26.33 -25.53
CA LEU A 67 20.78 26.99 -24.62
C LEU A 67 19.93 28.06 -25.32
N ASP A 68 20.13 28.23 -26.63
CA ASP A 68 19.45 29.23 -27.43
C ASP A 68 17.95 28.96 -27.49
N GLY A 69 17.15 30.01 -27.33
CA GLY A 69 15.68 29.91 -27.36
C GLY A 69 15.03 29.39 -26.07
N LEU A 70 15.80 29.12 -25.01
CA LEU A 70 15.23 28.78 -23.71
C LEU A 70 14.82 30.04 -22.94
N GLY A 71 13.61 30.03 -22.40
CA GLY A 71 13.17 31.00 -21.40
C GLY A 71 13.99 30.89 -20.12
N THR A 72 14.07 31.97 -19.34
CA THR A 72 14.84 31.99 -18.08
C THR A 72 14.00 32.57 -16.94
N LEU A 73 14.06 31.91 -15.79
CA LEU A 73 13.47 32.35 -14.52
C LEU A 73 14.52 32.18 -13.42
N SER A 74 14.59 33.08 -12.45
CA SER A 74 15.56 32.99 -11.36
C SER A 74 14.87 33.09 -10.00
N THR A 75 15.45 32.38 -9.04
CA THR A 75 15.12 32.38 -7.61
C THR A 75 16.43 32.56 -6.83
N PRO A 76 16.41 32.77 -5.51
CA PRO A 76 17.63 32.93 -4.74
C PRO A 76 18.68 31.83 -4.92
N ARG A 77 18.28 30.56 -5.09
CA ARG A 77 19.19 29.41 -5.20
C ARG A 77 19.17 28.73 -6.56
N PHE A 78 18.24 29.08 -7.45
CA PHE A 78 18.09 28.41 -8.75
C PHE A 78 17.99 29.36 -9.93
N VAL A 79 18.60 28.96 -11.04
CA VAL A 79 18.34 29.49 -12.39
C VAL A 79 17.60 28.42 -13.17
N PHE A 80 16.34 28.68 -13.50
CA PHE A 80 15.53 27.84 -14.35
C PHE A 80 15.71 28.26 -15.81
N ARG A 81 16.09 27.32 -16.67
CA ARG A 81 15.98 27.46 -18.12
C ARG A 81 14.91 26.52 -18.63
N PHE A 82 14.05 26.96 -19.52
CA PHE A 82 12.94 26.12 -19.97
C PHE A 82 12.64 26.28 -21.45
N GLY A 83 12.22 25.18 -22.07
CA GLY A 83 11.84 25.14 -23.49
C GLY A 83 10.58 25.95 -23.78
N PRO A 84 10.33 26.32 -25.05
CA PRO A 84 9.12 27.04 -25.45
C PRO A 84 7.84 26.33 -25.00
N GLY A 85 6.90 27.07 -24.40
CA GLY A 85 5.61 26.53 -23.95
C GLY A 85 5.65 25.80 -22.60
N LEU A 86 6.77 25.88 -21.86
CA LEU A 86 6.94 25.30 -20.52
C LEU A 86 7.01 26.36 -19.41
N ASP A 87 6.63 27.61 -19.72
CA ASP A 87 6.67 28.76 -18.81
C ASP A 87 5.89 28.51 -17.51
N ASP A 88 4.68 27.96 -17.61
CA ASP A 88 3.81 27.72 -16.45
C ASP A 88 4.39 26.62 -15.55
N GLN A 89 4.84 25.52 -16.15
CA GLN A 89 5.51 24.43 -15.45
C GLN A 89 6.79 24.93 -14.76
N ALA A 90 7.59 25.75 -15.44
CA ALA A 90 8.80 26.32 -14.87
C ALA A 90 8.51 27.23 -13.66
N ARG A 91 7.45 28.06 -13.71
CA ARG A 91 7.03 28.88 -12.56
C ARG A 91 6.59 28.02 -11.38
N VAL A 92 5.80 26.97 -11.63
CA VAL A 92 5.36 26.03 -10.59
C VAL A 92 6.55 25.34 -9.93
N LEU A 93 7.50 24.85 -10.73
CA LEU A 93 8.71 24.20 -10.22
C LEU A 93 9.59 25.17 -9.44
N ALA A 94 9.83 26.38 -9.96
CA ALA A 94 10.64 27.39 -9.28
C ALA A 94 10.08 27.79 -7.92
N ALA A 95 8.76 27.94 -7.81
CA ALA A 95 8.10 28.24 -6.55
C ALA A 95 8.24 27.10 -5.52
N LYS A 96 8.41 25.85 -5.98
CA LYS A 96 8.52 24.67 -5.11
C LYS A 96 9.96 24.27 -4.80
N ALA A 97 10.90 24.50 -5.72
CA ALA A 97 12.30 24.12 -5.60
C ALA A 97 12.97 24.69 -4.35
N GLU A 98 12.71 25.95 -4.01
CA GLU A 98 13.26 26.57 -2.79
C GLU A 98 12.79 25.84 -1.51
N ARG A 99 11.49 25.52 -1.44
CA ARG A 99 10.92 24.79 -0.30
C ARG A 99 11.44 23.36 -0.23
N ASP A 100 11.48 22.67 -1.36
CA ASP A 100 12.00 21.30 -1.45
C ASP A 100 13.48 21.23 -1.07
N PHE A 101 14.28 22.19 -1.50
CA PHE A 101 15.69 22.26 -1.15
C PHE A 101 15.89 22.49 0.36
N ASP A 102 15.09 23.37 0.98
CA ASP A 102 15.11 23.58 2.42
C ASP A 102 14.64 22.35 3.21
N ASP A 103 13.61 21.64 2.72
CA ASP A 103 13.17 20.36 3.28
C ASP A 103 14.27 19.29 3.22
N LEU A 104 14.91 19.15 2.06
CA LEU A 104 15.96 18.17 1.84
C LEU A 104 17.19 18.46 2.71
N ARG A 105 17.57 19.73 2.86
CA ARG A 105 18.62 20.13 3.82
C ARG A 105 18.22 19.83 5.25
N ARG A 106 16.95 20.08 5.59
CA ARG A 106 16.39 19.70 6.88
C ARG A 106 16.36 18.20 7.07
N LEU A 107 16.32 17.36 6.03
CA LEU A 107 16.22 15.90 6.11
C LEU A 107 17.58 15.17 6.07
N LEU A 108 18.50 15.65 5.23
CA LEU A 108 19.78 14.98 4.93
C LEU A 108 20.98 15.67 5.57
N GLY A 109 20.89 16.98 5.80
CA GLY A 109 21.95 17.77 6.41
C GLY A 109 22.28 19.05 5.61
N PRO A 110 23.15 19.92 6.16
CA PRO A 110 23.56 21.14 5.48
C PRO A 110 24.28 20.84 4.15
N ALA A 111 23.77 21.39 3.06
CA ALA A 111 24.32 21.24 1.70
C ALA A 111 24.63 22.62 1.08
N PRO A 112 25.69 23.32 1.55
CA PRO A 112 26.11 24.56 0.93
C PRO A 112 26.62 24.29 -0.50
N GLY A 113 26.49 25.29 -1.36
CA GLY A 113 26.97 25.20 -2.74
C GLY A 113 26.51 26.40 -3.56
N PRO A 114 26.96 26.49 -4.83
CA PRO A 114 26.59 27.58 -5.72
C PRO A 114 25.09 27.50 -6.11
N THR A 115 24.65 28.48 -6.90
CA THR A 115 23.35 28.44 -7.55
C THR A 115 23.21 27.19 -8.41
N VAL A 116 22.02 26.59 -8.40
CA VAL A 116 21.70 25.39 -9.17
C VAL A 116 21.04 25.80 -10.48
N GLU A 117 21.53 25.29 -11.60
CA GLU A 117 20.84 25.43 -12.88
C GLU A 117 19.87 24.26 -13.05
N LEU A 118 18.61 24.55 -13.35
CA LEU A 118 17.60 23.54 -13.67
C LEU A 118 17.07 23.79 -15.08
N ARG A 119 17.28 22.84 -15.98
CA ARG A 119 16.81 22.91 -17.37
C ARG A 119 15.59 22.02 -17.55
N LEU A 120 14.45 22.60 -17.91
CA LEU A 120 13.20 21.89 -18.20
C LEU A 120 12.93 21.90 -19.71
N VAL A 121 12.84 20.73 -20.32
CA VAL A 121 12.62 20.57 -21.77
C VAL A 121 11.45 19.63 -22.04
N ALA A 122 10.97 19.58 -23.28
CA ALA A 122 9.75 18.83 -23.58
C ALA A 122 9.95 17.32 -23.53
N ASN A 123 11.10 16.82 -23.97
CA ASN A 123 11.36 15.38 -24.16
C ASN A 123 12.86 15.03 -23.99
N SER A 124 13.20 13.74 -23.94
CA SER A 124 14.59 13.28 -23.78
C SER A 124 15.52 13.66 -24.94
N ARG A 125 15.00 13.84 -26.15
CA ARG A 125 15.81 14.29 -27.30
C ARG A 125 16.28 15.73 -27.08
N GLU A 126 15.41 16.61 -26.62
CA GLU A 126 15.80 17.97 -26.22
C GLU A 126 16.71 17.94 -24.99
N MET A 127 16.48 17.03 -24.03
CA MET A 127 17.34 16.87 -22.86
C MET A 127 18.79 16.58 -23.27
N ALA A 128 18.99 15.68 -24.23
CA ALA A 128 20.31 15.40 -24.78
C ALA A 128 20.94 16.63 -25.44
N ARG A 129 20.15 17.47 -26.13
CA ARG A 129 20.66 18.71 -26.75
C ARG A 129 21.10 19.76 -25.75
N VAL A 130 20.35 19.93 -24.65
CA VAL A 130 20.68 20.90 -23.61
C VAL A 130 21.62 20.33 -22.53
N SER A 131 22.06 19.08 -22.69
CA SER A 131 23.01 18.44 -21.77
C SER A 131 24.45 18.86 -22.02
N PRO A 132 25.36 18.65 -21.05
CA PRO A 132 26.77 18.86 -21.30
C PRO A 132 27.31 17.91 -22.39
N PRO A 133 28.12 18.41 -23.35
CA PRO A 133 28.58 17.60 -24.49
C PRO A 133 29.40 16.36 -24.14
N ASP A 134 30.12 16.43 -23.03
CA ASP A 134 31.01 15.39 -22.52
C ASP A 134 30.32 14.39 -21.59
N ALA A 135 29.04 14.61 -21.27
CA ALA A 135 28.25 13.76 -20.39
C ALA A 135 26.78 13.70 -20.86
N PRO A 136 26.49 13.01 -21.98
CA PRO A 136 25.13 12.89 -22.49
C PRO A 136 24.25 12.08 -21.51
N PRO A 137 22.98 12.46 -21.34
CA PRO A 137 22.05 11.76 -20.48
C PRO A 137 21.65 10.42 -21.10
N PRO A 138 21.31 9.40 -20.29
CA PRO A 138 20.70 8.18 -20.81
C PRO A 138 19.38 8.48 -21.54
N SER A 139 19.14 7.78 -22.65
CA SER A 139 17.95 8.01 -23.50
C SER A 139 16.61 7.75 -22.79
N TRP A 140 16.65 6.91 -21.76
CA TRP A 140 15.51 6.56 -20.91
C TRP A 140 15.26 7.55 -19.78
N ALA A 141 16.16 8.51 -19.55
CA ALA A 141 16.10 9.40 -18.40
C ALA A 141 14.98 10.44 -18.53
N THR A 142 14.16 10.57 -17.50
CA THR A 142 13.18 11.66 -17.36
C THR A 142 13.75 12.83 -16.55
N GLY A 143 14.68 12.53 -15.65
CA GLY A 143 15.44 13.50 -14.89
C GLY A 143 16.89 13.05 -14.79
N VAL A 144 17.81 14.03 -14.76
CA VAL A 144 19.24 13.80 -14.58
C VAL A 144 19.89 14.86 -13.71
N THR A 145 20.64 14.42 -12.71
CA THR A 145 21.49 15.29 -11.88
C THR A 145 22.97 15.14 -12.26
N TYR A 146 23.61 16.30 -12.50
CA TYR A 146 25.06 16.47 -12.64
C TYR A 146 25.57 17.25 -11.42
N GLY A 147 25.89 16.53 -10.35
CA GLY A 147 26.21 17.13 -9.04
C GLY A 147 27.45 18.03 -9.07
N ASP A 148 28.47 17.64 -9.83
CA ASP A 148 29.71 18.39 -10.05
C ASP A 148 29.49 19.73 -10.77
N ARG A 149 28.43 19.82 -11.58
CA ARG A 149 28.06 21.00 -12.37
C ARG A 149 26.94 21.82 -11.75
N ASN A 150 26.35 21.36 -10.63
CA ASN A 150 25.16 21.96 -10.02
C ASN A 150 24.01 22.11 -11.04
N LEU A 151 23.85 21.10 -11.88
CA LEU A 151 22.92 21.10 -13.00
C LEU A 151 21.93 19.95 -12.84
N ILE A 152 20.64 20.27 -13.00
CA ILE A 152 19.55 19.31 -13.10
C ILE A 152 18.87 19.47 -14.46
N LEU A 153 18.63 18.37 -15.15
CA LEU A 153 17.85 18.34 -16.39
C LEU A 153 16.56 17.58 -16.14
N LEU A 154 15.43 18.12 -16.61
CA LEU A 154 14.11 17.49 -16.53
C LEU A 154 13.45 17.45 -17.90
N SER A 155 12.80 16.32 -18.21
CA SER A 155 11.92 16.14 -19.36
C SER A 155 10.47 16.19 -18.91
N ALA A 156 9.64 17.00 -19.57
CA ALA A 156 8.20 17.07 -19.31
C ALA A 156 7.47 15.77 -19.69
N LEU A 157 7.99 15.05 -20.69
CA LEU A 157 7.44 13.78 -21.15
C LEU A 157 8.35 12.60 -20.77
N SER A 158 7.72 11.49 -20.37
CA SER A 158 8.41 10.23 -20.15
C SER A 158 8.92 9.68 -21.48
N PRO A 159 10.22 9.32 -21.60
CA PRO A 159 10.75 8.73 -22.83
C PRO A 159 10.11 7.38 -23.16
N ARG A 160 9.60 6.67 -22.13
CA ARG A 160 9.01 5.33 -22.27
C ARG A 160 7.55 5.38 -22.72
N SER A 161 6.74 6.25 -22.11
CA SER A 161 5.29 6.30 -22.38
C SER A 161 4.85 7.47 -23.26
N GLY A 162 5.71 8.48 -23.45
CA GLY A 162 5.36 9.73 -24.13
C GLY A 162 4.34 10.58 -23.37
N ARG A 163 4.02 10.23 -22.12
CA ARG A 163 3.06 10.94 -21.26
C ARG A 163 3.75 11.97 -20.38
N PHE A 164 2.98 12.95 -19.92
CA PHE A 164 3.45 13.92 -18.94
C PHE A 164 3.83 13.24 -17.62
N VAL A 165 4.98 13.62 -17.08
CA VAL A 165 5.48 13.11 -15.81
C VAL A 165 5.09 14.05 -14.67
N PRO A 166 5.01 13.56 -13.42
CA PRO A 166 4.84 14.41 -12.25
C PRO A 166 6.13 15.21 -11.99
N LEU A 167 6.35 16.28 -12.76
CA LEU A 167 7.56 17.11 -12.70
C LEU A 167 7.96 17.54 -11.28
N PRO A 168 7.04 17.92 -10.37
CA PRO A 168 7.41 18.21 -8.98
C PRO A 168 8.06 17.05 -8.22
N ALA A 169 7.63 15.82 -8.46
CA ALA A 169 8.17 14.62 -7.83
C ALA A 169 9.57 14.32 -8.41
N VAL A 170 9.69 14.33 -9.75
CA VAL A 170 10.98 14.15 -10.44
C VAL A 170 11.99 15.20 -10.00
N MET A 171 11.59 16.48 -9.96
CA MET A 171 12.46 17.56 -9.47
C MET A 171 12.93 17.31 -8.04
N ARG A 172 12.03 16.90 -7.14
CA ARG A 172 12.39 16.65 -5.74
C ARG A 172 13.36 15.47 -5.61
N HIS A 173 13.19 14.43 -6.42
CA HIS A 173 14.13 13.32 -6.53
C HIS A 173 15.52 13.79 -7.00
N GLU A 174 15.61 14.55 -8.10
CA GLU A 174 16.89 15.10 -8.57
C GLU A 174 17.56 16.04 -7.56
N LEU A 175 16.77 16.87 -6.88
CA LEU A 175 17.27 17.73 -5.81
C LEU A 175 17.83 16.90 -4.65
N ALA A 176 17.27 15.73 -4.36
CA ALA A 176 17.77 14.84 -3.31
C ALA A 176 19.15 14.27 -3.68
N HIS A 177 19.37 13.88 -4.94
CA HIS A 177 20.71 13.54 -5.42
C HIS A 177 21.67 14.71 -5.28
N LEU A 178 21.29 15.90 -5.76
CA LEU A 178 22.16 17.08 -5.69
C LEU A 178 22.55 17.45 -4.24
N VAL A 179 21.58 17.41 -3.32
CA VAL A 179 21.82 17.69 -1.89
C VAL A 179 22.74 16.63 -1.30
N THR A 180 22.52 15.36 -1.62
CA THR A 180 23.39 14.26 -1.19
C THR A 180 24.82 14.47 -1.69
N ASP A 181 24.99 14.85 -2.96
CA ASP A 181 26.29 15.09 -3.61
C ASP A 181 27.09 16.20 -2.96
N ARG A 182 26.40 17.28 -2.58
CA ARG A 182 27.01 18.39 -1.84
C ARG A 182 27.48 17.97 -0.46
N ILE A 183 26.74 17.09 0.21
CA ILE A 183 27.12 16.58 1.54
C ILE A 183 28.33 15.65 1.42
N VAL A 184 28.33 14.74 0.45
CA VAL A 184 29.42 13.76 0.26
C VAL A 184 30.61 14.32 -0.53
N LYS A 185 30.53 15.55 -1.04
CA LYS A 185 31.62 16.28 -1.72
C LYS A 185 32.29 15.48 -2.85
N GLY A 186 31.50 14.74 -3.62
CA GLY A 186 31.98 13.92 -4.73
C GLY A 186 32.54 12.55 -4.34
N HIS A 187 32.57 12.19 -3.05
CA HIS A 187 32.86 10.82 -2.64
C HIS A 187 31.71 9.87 -3.02
N ALA A 188 32.07 8.71 -3.55
CA ALA A 188 31.11 7.75 -4.07
C ALA A 188 30.28 7.09 -2.96
N LEU A 189 28.97 6.98 -3.19
CA LEU A 189 28.06 6.15 -2.43
C LEU A 189 27.69 4.90 -3.23
N PRO A 190 27.30 3.79 -2.57
CA PRO A 190 26.61 2.70 -3.26
C PRO A 190 25.36 3.19 -3.98
N ARG A 191 25.11 2.69 -5.18
CA ARG A 191 23.96 3.08 -6.00
C ARG A 191 22.64 2.89 -5.26
N TRP A 192 22.46 1.74 -4.59
CA TRP A 192 21.25 1.47 -3.80
C TRP A 192 21.00 2.51 -2.69
N LEU A 193 22.05 3.08 -2.10
CA LEU A 193 21.88 4.05 -1.02
C LEU A 193 21.50 5.42 -1.59
N ASP A 194 22.19 5.84 -2.64
CA ASP A 194 21.92 7.12 -3.31
C ASP A 194 20.49 7.17 -3.86
N GLU A 195 20.08 6.13 -4.59
CA GLU A 195 18.72 5.98 -5.13
C GLU A 195 17.68 5.82 -4.03
N GLY A 196 18.00 5.04 -3.00
CA GLY A 196 17.13 4.86 -1.84
C GLY A 196 16.87 6.17 -1.09
N ILE A 197 17.91 7.00 -0.92
CA ILE A 197 17.80 8.33 -0.32
C ILE A 197 16.95 9.23 -1.22
N ALA A 198 17.19 9.24 -2.53
CA ALA A 198 16.45 10.10 -3.45
C ALA A 198 14.96 9.77 -3.47
N LEU A 199 14.61 8.48 -3.58
CA LEU A 199 13.21 8.02 -3.50
C LEU A 199 12.58 8.31 -2.14
N TRP A 200 13.27 8.00 -1.05
CA TRP A 200 12.76 8.23 0.31
C TRP A 200 12.51 9.72 0.57
N ALA A 201 13.45 10.57 0.15
CA ALA A 201 13.40 12.01 0.38
C ALA A 201 12.41 12.74 -0.54
N ALA A 202 12.18 12.21 -1.75
CA ALA A 202 11.10 12.64 -2.64
C ALA A 202 9.72 12.41 -2.00
N GLY A 203 9.60 11.43 -1.11
CA GLY A 203 8.31 11.04 -0.52
C GLY A 203 7.42 10.32 -1.52
N ASP A 204 8.02 9.82 -2.60
CA ASP A 204 7.33 9.03 -3.60
C ASP A 204 7.02 7.66 -2.98
N ASP A 205 5.72 7.34 -2.86
CA ASP A 205 5.33 5.94 -2.70
C ASP A 205 5.59 5.28 -4.04
N TYR A 206 6.81 4.76 -4.21
CA TYR A 206 7.22 4.04 -5.41
C TYR A 206 6.11 3.03 -5.75
N ALA A 207 5.40 3.30 -6.85
CA ALA A 207 4.26 2.50 -7.26
C ALA A 207 4.73 1.06 -7.51
N GLY A 208 4.03 0.09 -6.93
CA GLY A 208 4.43 -1.32 -6.99
C GLY A 208 5.50 -1.74 -5.98
N ARG A 209 6.07 -0.85 -5.15
CA ARG A 209 7.12 -1.21 -4.15
C ARG A 209 6.68 -2.38 -3.29
N SER A 210 5.47 -2.28 -2.75
CA SER A 210 4.93 -3.29 -1.85
C SER A 210 4.68 -4.61 -2.55
N GLU A 211 4.33 -4.58 -3.84
CA GLU A 211 4.07 -5.77 -4.66
C GLU A 211 5.40 -6.45 -5.06
N GLU A 212 6.36 -5.68 -5.57
CA GLU A 212 7.72 -6.14 -5.92
C GLU A 212 8.42 -6.79 -4.73
N LEU A 213 8.40 -6.11 -3.56
CA LEU A 213 9.00 -6.63 -2.35
C LEU A 213 8.24 -7.85 -1.80
N LEU A 214 6.91 -7.88 -1.91
CA LEU A 214 6.11 -9.04 -1.51
C LEU A 214 6.45 -10.25 -2.38
N ASP A 215 6.44 -10.10 -3.70
CA ASP A 215 6.73 -11.19 -4.64
C ASP A 215 8.16 -11.71 -4.45
N ALA A 216 9.14 -10.80 -4.39
CA ALA A 216 10.53 -11.17 -4.16
C ALA A 216 10.74 -11.82 -2.78
N ALA A 217 10.06 -11.36 -1.73
CA ALA A 217 10.16 -11.96 -0.40
C ALA A 217 9.53 -13.36 -0.33
N LEU A 218 8.40 -13.58 -1.03
CA LEU A 218 7.72 -14.87 -1.09
C LEU A 218 8.51 -15.91 -1.91
N ARG A 219 9.19 -15.46 -2.97
CA ARG A 219 10.01 -16.31 -3.87
C ARG A 219 11.47 -16.42 -3.45
N ASP A 220 11.85 -15.78 -2.34
CA ASP A 220 13.24 -15.65 -1.86
C ASP A 220 14.22 -15.10 -2.92
N ASN A 221 13.76 -14.11 -3.69
CA ASN A 221 14.47 -13.54 -4.84
C ASN A 221 14.95 -12.09 -4.59
N LEU A 222 15.17 -11.71 -3.32
CA LEU A 222 15.71 -10.39 -2.98
C LEU A 222 17.17 -10.24 -3.44
N LEU A 223 17.46 -9.17 -4.19
CA LEU A 223 18.81 -8.90 -4.72
C LEU A 223 19.79 -8.56 -3.59
N PRO A 224 20.94 -9.24 -3.49
CA PRO A 224 22.05 -8.85 -2.61
C PRO A 224 22.49 -7.39 -2.81
N LEU A 225 22.71 -6.63 -1.73
CA LEU A 225 23.07 -5.20 -1.84
C LEU A 225 24.40 -4.99 -2.57
N ASP A 226 25.34 -5.92 -2.43
CA ASP A 226 26.60 -5.92 -3.18
C ASP A 226 26.37 -5.97 -4.70
N ARG A 227 25.34 -6.71 -5.13
CA ARG A 227 24.91 -6.82 -6.54
C ARG A 227 24.35 -5.52 -7.09
N ILE A 228 23.77 -4.66 -6.24
CA ILE A 228 23.22 -3.34 -6.60
C ILE A 228 24.06 -2.17 -6.07
N THR A 229 25.32 -2.41 -5.68
CA THR A 229 26.21 -1.37 -5.14
C THR A 229 26.85 -0.52 -6.24
N ARG A 230 27.29 -1.15 -7.34
CA ARG A 230 27.98 -0.44 -8.45
C ARG A 230 27.04 0.06 -9.55
N GLY A 231 25.82 -0.46 -9.57
CA GLY A 231 24.82 -0.22 -10.61
C GLY A 231 23.71 -1.25 -10.49
N TYR A 232 22.64 -1.05 -11.25
CA TYR A 232 21.55 -2.02 -11.29
C TYR A 232 21.79 -3.13 -12.31
N PRO A 233 21.09 -4.28 -12.18
CA PRO A 233 21.24 -5.38 -13.11
C PRO A 233 20.94 -4.94 -14.55
N ALA A 234 21.61 -5.57 -15.52
CA ALA A 234 21.36 -5.33 -16.93
C ALA A 234 19.97 -5.82 -17.38
N ASP A 235 19.39 -6.78 -16.64
CA ASP A 235 18.03 -7.26 -16.83
C ASP A 235 17.03 -6.16 -16.43
N PRO A 236 16.27 -5.59 -17.38
CA PRO A 236 15.31 -4.53 -17.11
C PRO A 236 14.21 -4.94 -16.12
N GLU A 237 13.88 -6.23 -16.02
CA GLU A 237 12.86 -6.76 -15.12
C GLU A 237 13.30 -6.69 -13.64
N LEU A 238 14.61 -6.65 -13.39
CA LEU A 238 15.16 -6.56 -12.02
C LEU A 238 15.37 -5.12 -11.54
N VAL A 239 15.29 -4.14 -12.45
CA VAL A 239 15.48 -2.72 -12.12
C VAL A 239 14.38 -2.22 -11.17
N PRO A 240 13.08 -2.54 -11.37
CA PRO A 240 12.03 -2.17 -10.43
C PRO A 240 12.28 -2.69 -9.02
N LEU A 241 12.64 -3.97 -8.90
CA LEU A 241 12.99 -4.58 -7.62
C LEU A 241 14.21 -3.90 -6.98
N ALA A 242 15.24 -3.55 -7.75
CA ALA A 242 16.42 -2.85 -7.23
C ALA A 242 16.05 -1.49 -6.63
N TYR A 243 15.19 -0.71 -7.29
CA TYR A 243 14.67 0.54 -6.74
C TYR A 243 13.81 0.31 -5.48
N ALA A 244 12.90 -0.66 -5.53
CA ALA A 244 12.03 -1.00 -4.41
C ALA A 244 12.83 -1.39 -3.14
N GLN A 245 13.88 -2.20 -3.30
CA GLN A 245 14.78 -2.55 -2.20
C GLN A 245 15.59 -1.36 -1.70
N SER A 246 16.07 -0.51 -2.61
CA SER A 246 16.89 0.67 -2.29
C SER A 246 16.15 1.63 -1.38
N VAL A 247 14.90 1.98 -1.71
CA VAL A 247 14.10 2.84 -0.84
C VAL A 247 13.68 2.14 0.45
N ASP A 248 13.33 0.85 0.40
CA ASP A 248 12.85 0.13 1.59
C ASP A 248 13.94 -0.06 2.64
N ILE A 249 15.20 -0.30 2.23
CA ILE A 249 16.30 -0.35 3.19
C ILE A 249 16.58 1.03 3.81
N VAL A 250 16.50 2.13 3.05
CA VAL A 250 16.66 3.49 3.60
C VAL A 250 15.53 3.83 4.57
N MET A 251 14.29 3.43 4.26
CA MET A 251 13.16 3.51 5.19
C MET A 251 13.41 2.70 6.45
N PHE A 252 13.88 1.45 6.32
CA PHE A 252 14.24 0.61 7.46
C PHE A 252 15.30 1.28 8.34
N LEU A 253 16.35 1.84 7.75
CA LEU A 253 17.42 2.52 8.47
C LEU A 253 16.89 3.74 9.23
N THR A 254 16.09 4.57 8.56
CA THR A 254 15.57 5.82 9.14
C THR A 254 14.48 5.59 10.18
N ASP A 255 13.62 4.57 10.01
CA ASP A 255 12.57 4.24 10.97
C ASP A 255 13.11 3.47 12.19
N THR A 256 14.14 2.63 12.00
CA THR A 256 14.71 1.81 13.08
C THR A 256 15.74 2.57 13.92
N TYR A 257 16.58 3.38 13.27
CA TYR A 257 17.71 4.06 13.92
C TYR A 257 17.52 5.59 14.00
N GLY A 258 16.46 6.12 13.38
CA GLY A 258 16.26 7.56 13.24
C GLY A 258 17.05 8.15 12.09
N GLN A 259 16.85 9.44 11.84
CA GLN A 259 17.54 10.16 10.76
C GLN A 259 18.99 10.53 11.10
N ALA A 260 19.34 10.70 12.38
CA ALA A 260 20.65 11.20 12.79
C ALA A 260 21.83 10.31 12.32
N PRO A 261 21.75 8.96 12.39
CA PRO A 261 22.76 8.07 11.82
C PRO A 261 22.95 8.27 10.30
N LEU A 262 21.87 8.42 9.53
CA LEU A 262 21.97 8.64 8.08
C LEU A 262 22.75 9.94 7.77
N ARG A 263 22.46 11.03 8.49
CA ARG A 263 23.20 12.30 8.32
C ARG A 263 24.66 12.17 8.72
N ARG A 264 24.94 11.41 9.77
CA ARG A 264 26.31 11.13 10.21
C ARG A 264 27.06 10.36 9.14
N LEU A 265 26.46 9.31 8.59
CA LEU A 265 27.03 8.55 7.47
C LEU A 265 27.38 9.46 6.28
N LEU A 266 26.43 10.27 5.80
CA LEU A 266 26.66 11.15 4.65
C LEU A 266 27.77 12.17 4.93
N ARG A 267 27.78 12.77 6.12
CA ARG A 267 28.83 13.73 6.51
C ARG A 267 30.20 13.07 6.58
N GLU A 268 30.32 11.91 7.22
CA GLU A 268 31.61 11.22 7.37
C GLU A 268 32.16 10.75 6.02
N VAL A 269 31.30 10.29 5.10
CA VAL A 269 31.71 10.04 3.71
C VAL A 269 32.21 11.33 3.06
N GLY A 270 31.51 12.45 3.25
CA GLY A 270 31.94 13.79 2.81
C GLY A 270 33.21 14.34 3.46
N GLU A 271 33.67 13.72 4.55
CA GLU A 271 34.95 14.00 5.22
C GLU A 271 36.07 13.07 4.71
N GLY A 272 35.77 12.21 3.73
CA GLY A 272 36.73 11.31 3.09
C GLY A 272 36.81 9.93 3.74
N LYS A 273 35.97 9.63 4.74
CA LYS A 273 35.94 8.31 5.36
C LYS A 273 35.40 7.27 4.37
N GLY A 274 35.98 6.07 4.38
CA GLY A 274 35.50 4.97 3.56
C GLY A 274 34.06 4.58 3.93
N PHE A 275 33.22 4.32 2.92
CA PHE A 275 31.79 4.07 3.13
C PHE A 275 31.47 3.02 4.21
N ARG A 276 32.17 1.88 4.19
CA ARG A 276 31.93 0.79 5.17
C ARG A 276 32.28 1.20 6.60
N GLU A 277 33.34 1.99 6.77
CA GLU A 277 33.77 2.52 8.06
C GLU A 277 32.77 3.57 8.56
N ALA A 278 32.32 4.47 7.69
CA ALA A 278 31.29 5.46 8.02
C ALA A 278 29.95 4.81 8.42
N VAL A 279 29.58 3.68 7.80
CA VAL A 279 28.40 2.90 8.23
C VAL A 279 28.60 2.30 9.62
N LEU A 280 29.75 1.67 9.85
CA LEU A 280 30.08 1.08 11.15
C LEU A 280 30.01 2.13 12.27
N ASP A 281 30.56 3.31 12.02
CA ASP A 281 30.55 4.42 12.94
C ASP A 281 29.13 4.96 13.18
N ALA A 282 28.37 5.20 12.12
CA ALA A 282 27.04 5.80 12.21
C ALA A 282 25.99 4.87 12.83
N TYR A 283 26.02 3.58 12.48
CA TYR A 283 25.00 2.60 12.87
C TYR A 283 25.47 1.61 13.95
N GLY A 284 26.76 1.59 14.27
CA GLY A 284 27.35 0.66 15.25
C GLY A 284 27.44 -0.78 14.72
N THR A 285 27.27 -1.00 13.42
CA THR A 285 27.26 -2.33 12.80
C THR A 285 27.60 -2.27 11.31
N SER A 286 27.91 -3.42 10.71
CA SER A 286 28.32 -3.51 9.30
C SER A 286 27.14 -3.41 8.32
N VAL A 287 27.43 -3.06 7.07
CA VAL A 287 26.45 -3.08 5.96
C VAL A 287 25.80 -4.46 5.81
N ALA A 288 26.60 -5.53 5.89
CA ALA A 288 26.09 -6.89 5.78
C ALA A 288 25.09 -7.21 6.90
N ARG A 289 25.39 -6.77 8.14
CA ARG A 289 24.46 -6.97 9.25
C ARG A 289 23.17 -6.15 9.11
N LEU A 290 23.26 -4.93 8.60
CA LEU A 290 22.07 -4.12 8.29
C LEU A 290 21.22 -4.76 7.20
N GLU A 291 21.85 -5.33 6.17
CA GLU A 291 21.16 -6.10 5.13
C GLU A 291 20.44 -7.31 5.71
N ASP A 292 21.12 -8.11 6.56
CA ASP A 292 20.52 -9.27 7.21
C ASP A 292 19.31 -8.88 8.08
N ASP A 293 19.46 -7.85 8.92
CA ASP A 293 18.40 -7.36 9.80
C ASP A 293 17.19 -6.84 8.99
N TRP A 294 17.45 -6.17 7.87
CA TRP A 294 16.42 -5.70 6.94
C TRP A 294 15.68 -6.86 6.25
N ARG A 295 16.43 -7.84 5.69
CA ARG A 295 15.87 -9.04 5.05
C ARG A 295 15.02 -9.86 6.00
N GLU A 296 15.47 -10.03 7.25
CA GLU A 296 14.69 -10.70 8.29
C GLU A 296 13.38 -9.95 8.57
N GLY A 297 13.44 -8.62 8.65
CA GLY A 297 12.27 -7.75 8.80
C GLY A 297 11.24 -7.92 7.68
N ILE A 298 11.69 -7.94 6.42
CA ILE A 298 10.84 -8.19 5.26
C ILE A 298 10.21 -9.57 5.35
N ARG A 299 11.01 -10.63 5.55
CA ARG A 299 10.50 -12.01 5.61
C ARG A 299 9.43 -12.19 6.68
N VAL A 300 9.64 -11.65 7.87
CA VAL A 300 8.65 -11.75 8.97
C VAL A 300 7.34 -11.06 8.58
N TRP A 301 7.42 -9.85 8.03
CA TRP A 301 6.24 -9.08 7.66
C TRP A 301 5.45 -9.74 6.53
N TYR A 302 6.12 -10.08 5.43
CA TYR A 302 5.45 -10.59 4.23
C TYR A 302 5.06 -12.08 4.32
N ARG A 303 5.68 -12.87 5.22
CA ARG A 303 5.29 -14.27 5.44
C ARG A 303 4.14 -14.42 6.44
N TRP A 304 4.13 -13.65 7.52
CA TRP A 304 3.18 -13.85 8.62
C TRP A 304 1.97 -12.92 8.59
N VAL A 305 2.09 -11.70 8.07
CA VAL A 305 0.95 -10.77 8.02
C VAL A 305 -0.15 -11.27 7.08
N PRO A 306 0.13 -11.72 5.85
CA PRO A 306 -0.90 -12.32 5.01
C PRO A 306 -1.50 -13.58 5.63
N ALA A 307 -0.70 -14.41 6.32
CA ALA A 307 -1.22 -15.59 7.01
C ALA A 307 -2.21 -15.21 8.12
N LEU A 308 -1.91 -14.18 8.92
CA LEU A 308 -2.77 -13.71 10.01
C LEU A 308 -4.01 -12.94 9.51
N VAL A 309 -3.87 -12.19 8.42
CA VAL A 309 -4.93 -11.34 7.83
C VAL A 309 -5.68 -12.05 6.69
N SER A 310 -5.31 -13.29 6.35
CA SER A 310 -6.03 -14.06 5.33
C SER A 310 -7.49 -14.25 5.75
N GLY A 311 -8.40 -14.25 4.78
CA GLY A 311 -9.81 -14.53 5.06
C GLY A 311 -9.99 -15.86 5.81
N THR A 312 -9.09 -16.83 5.60
CA THR A 312 -9.15 -18.15 6.24
C THR A 312 -8.90 -18.11 7.76
N THR A 313 -8.01 -17.28 8.27
CA THR A 313 -7.79 -17.15 9.73
C THR A 313 -8.94 -16.41 10.41
N LEU A 314 -9.50 -15.38 9.75
CA LEU A 314 -10.70 -14.69 10.24
C LEU A 314 -11.90 -15.64 10.27
N TRP A 315 -12.15 -16.37 9.17
CA TRP A 315 -13.21 -17.39 9.11
C TRP A 315 -12.96 -18.52 10.12
N ALA A 316 -11.74 -19.01 10.28
CA ALA A 316 -11.41 -20.02 11.28
C ALA A 316 -11.68 -19.53 12.71
N LEU A 317 -11.34 -18.28 13.02
CA LEU A 317 -11.63 -17.67 14.32
C LEU A 317 -13.14 -17.50 14.53
N ILE A 318 -13.89 -17.03 13.52
CA ILE A 318 -15.35 -16.91 13.58
C ILE A 318 -15.98 -18.30 13.79
N SER A 319 -15.58 -19.30 13.00
CA SER A 319 -16.04 -20.68 13.13
C SER A 319 -15.73 -21.26 14.51
N PHE A 320 -14.54 -20.99 15.05
CA PHE A 320 -14.16 -21.39 16.41
C PHE A 320 -15.05 -20.73 17.47
N LEU A 321 -15.27 -19.42 17.39
CA LEU A 321 -16.12 -18.68 18.32
C LEU A 321 -17.58 -19.14 18.25
N LEU A 322 -18.09 -19.41 17.05
CA LEU A 322 -19.44 -19.95 16.85
C LEU A 322 -19.56 -21.36 17.42
N ALA A 323 -18.59 -22.25 17.17
CA ALA A 323 -18.56 -23.59 17.75
C ALA A 323 -18.50 -23.52 19.28
N TRP A 324 -17.66 -22.65 19.84
CA TRP A 324 -17.56 -22.45 21.28
C TRP A 324 -18.86 -21.91 21.88
N ALA A 325 -19.48 -20.90 21.25
CA ALA A 325 -20.77 -20.37 21.67
C ALA A 325 -21.88 -21.44 21.61
N TYR A 326 -21.91 -22.26 20.55
CA TYR A 326 -22.82 -23.38 20.41
C TYR A 326 -22.62 -24.43 21.51
N LEU A 327 -21.39 -24.81 21.82
CA LEU A 327 -21.07 -25.76 22.89
C LEU A 327 -21.49 -25.21 24.26
N LYS A 328 -21.21 -23.94 24.53
CA LYS A 328 -21.64 -23.24 25.75
C LYS A 328 -23.16 -23.17 25.85
N GLN A 329 -23.85 -22.88 24.75
CA GLN A 329 -25.32 -22.84 24.69
C GLN A 329 -25.94 -24.24 24.81
N ARG A 330 -25.30 -25.27 24.24
CA ARG A 330 -25.73 -26.67 24.38
C ARG A 330 -25.67 -27.11 25.84
N LYS A 331 -24.62 -26.74 26.58
CA LYS A 331 -24.51 -27.01 28.02
C LYS A 331 -25.64 -26.33 28.81
N ARG A 332 -25.86 -25.02 28.58
CA ARG A 332 -26.95 -24.25 29.22
C ARG A 332 -28.35 -24.80 28.92
N ARG A 333 -28.60 -25.24 27.68
CA ARG A 333 -29.87 -25.86 27.27
C ARG A 333 -30.11 -27.18 27.99
N LYS A 334 -29.10 -28.04 28.11
CA LYS A 334 -29.22 -29.29 28.89
C LYS A 334 -29.58 -29.01 30.35
N GLU A 335 -28.99 -27.99 30.95
CA GLU A 335 -29.29 -27.58 32.33
C GLU A 335 -30.70 -26.97 32.49
N LEU A 336 -31.28 -26.40 31.42
CA LEU A 336 -32.65 -25.90 31.42
C LEU A 336 -33.66 -27.04 31.28
N TYR A 337 -33.47 -27.96 30.32
CA TYR A 337 -34.33 -29.13 30.18
C TYR A 337 -34.30 -30.00 31.43
N ALA A 338 -33.11 -30.25 32.00
CA ALA A 338 -33.01 -30.99 33.26
C ALA A 338 -33.65 -30.26 34.46
N ARG A 339 -33.88 -28.94 34.38
CA ARG A 339 -34.67 -28.21 35.37
C ARG A 339 -36.16 -28.41 35.15
N TRP A 340 -36.63 -28.26 33.92
CA TRP A 340 -38.03 -28.53 33.55
C TRP A 340 -38.44 -29.97 33.87
N ASP A 341 -37.61 -30.97 33.57
CA ASP A 341 -37.90 -32.37 33.91
C ASP A 341 -38.08 -32.56 35.43
N ARG A 342 -37.24 -31.89 36.24
CA ARG A 342 -37.37 -31.94 37.71
C ARG A 342 -38.60 -31.21 38.22
N GLU A 343 -38.97 -30.10 37.59
CA GLU A 343 -40.17 -29.32 37.93
C GLU A 343 -41.45 -30.07 37.52
N GLU A 344 -41.46 -30.72 36.35
CA GLU A 344 -42.55 -31.60 35.91
C GLU A 344 -42.69 -32.81 36.82
N GLU A 345 -41.60 -33.52 37.14
CA GLU A 345 -41.66 -34.63 38.10
C GLU A 345 -42.15 -34.19 39.49
N ALA A 346 -41.74 -32.99 39.93
CA ALA A 346 -42.20 -32.43 41.21
C ALA A 346 -43.68 -32.02 41.14
N ALA A 347 -44.12 -31.44 40.03
CA ALA A 347 -45.51 -31.05 39.79
C ALA A 347 -46.42 -32.28 39.66
N GLU A 348 -45.99 -33.35 38.98
CA GLU A 348 -46.70 -34.62 38.90
C GLU A 348 -46.80 -35.31 40.27
N LYS A 349 -45.73 -35.27 41.08
CA LYS A 349 -45.76 -35.78 42.46
C LYS A 349 -46.62 -34.92 43.39
N ALA A 350 -46.70 -33.61 43.14
CA ALA A 350 -47.53 -32.67 43.92
C ALA A 350 -48.99 -32.62 43.44
N ALA A 351 -49.27 -33.05 42.21
CA ALA A 351 -50.62 -33.22 41.70
C ALA A 351 -51.29 -34.36 42.48
N ALA A 352 -52.19 -34.00 43.41
CA ALA A 352 -53.08 -34.95 44.04
C ALA A 352 -53.88 -35.70 42.95
N PRO A 353 -54.22 -37.00 43.16
CA PRO A 353 -54.98 -37.77 42.19
C PRO A 353 -56.24 -36.99 41.81
N THR A 354 -56.43 -36.74 40.52
CA THR A 354 -57.62 -36.07 40.00
C THR A 354 -58.85 -36.78 40.57
N PRO A 355 -59.85 -36.05 41.11
CA PRO A 355 -61.07 -36.68 41.59
C PRO A 355 -61.66 -37.46 40.42
N ARG A 356 -61.73 -38.78 40.56
CA ARG A 356 -62.45 -39.63 39.63
C ARG A 356 -63.91 -39.21 39.77
N TRP A 357 -64.43 -38.46 38.80
CA TRP A 357 -65.85 -38.14 38.75
C TRP A 357 -66.61 -39.47 38.83
N PRO A 358 -67.56 -39.63 39.77
CA PRO A 358 -68.38 -40.82 39.79
C PRO A 358 -69.10 -40.93 38.44
N ASP A 359 -69.18 -42.15 37.89
CA ASP A 359 -70.02 -42.39 36.72
C ASP A 359 -71.43 -41.83 37.03
N PRO A 360 -72.03 -41.07 36.10
CA PRO A 360 -73.35 -40.50 36.33
C PRO A 360 -74.35 -41.63 36.58
N ASP A 361 -75.01 -41.59 37.74
CA ASP A 361 -76.16 -42.43 38.04
C ASP A 361 -77.18 -42.30 36.90
N PRO A 362 -77.78 -43.40 36.40
CA PRO A 362 -78.65 -43.35 35.23
C PRO A 362 -79.94 -42.63 35.58
N LYS A 363 -79.99 -41.31 35.34
CA LYS A 363 -81.23 -40.55 35.43
C LYS A 363 -82.12 -40.92 34.25
N LEU A 364 -83.24 -41.59 34.55
CA LEU A 364 -84.40 -41.74 33.67
C LEU A 364 -84.94 -40.35 33.30
N HIS A 365 -84.43 -39.75 32.22
CA HIS A 365 -85.12 -38.67 31.54
C HIS A 365 -85.06 -38.90 30.03
N GLY A 366 -86.24 -39.19 29.47
CA GLY A 366 -86.60 -38.94 28.07
C GLY A 366 -85.70 -39.60 27.03
N GLY A 367 -85.98 -40.86 26.70
CA GLY A 367 -85.38 -41.52 25.54
C GLY A 367 -85.54 -40.67 24.28
N ILE A 368 -84.46 -40.56 23.51
CA ILE A 368 -84.47 -40.04 22.14
C ILE A 368 -85.43 -40.93 21.35
N ARG A 369 -86.65 -40.47 21.09
CA ARG A 369 -87.52 -41.10 20.10
C ARG A 369 -86.98 -40.73 18.72
N LEU A 370 -86.43 -41.73 18.03
CA LEU A 370 -86.24 -41.66 16.59
C LEU A 370 -87.58 -41.29 15.92
N PRO A 371 -87.60 -40.36 14.95
CA PRO A 371 -88.81 -40.05 14.20
C PRO A 371 -89.28 -41.32 13.44
N PRO A 372 -90.60 -41.54 13.28
CA PRO A 372 -91.11 -42.64 12.48
C PRO A 372 -90.72 -42.46 10.99
N PRO A 373 -90.51 -43.55 10.25
CA PRO A 373 -90.03 -43.49 8.88
C PRO A 373 -91.08 -42.84 7.96
N GLY A 374 -90.70 -41.72 7.34
CA GLY A 374 -91.57 -40.97 6.42
C GLY A 374 -91.18 -39.50 6.34
N GLU A 375 -89.96 -39.20 5.90
CA GLU A 375 -89.58 -37.82 5.57
C GLU A 375 -90.37 -37.33 4.34
N PRO A 376 -91.03 -36.16 4.40
CA PRO A 376 -91.53 -35.51 3.19
C PRO A 376 -90.34 -35.03 2.35
N LYS A 377 -90.18 -35.56 1.13
CA LYS A 377 -89.13 -35.16 0.18
C LYS A 377 -89.39 -33.74 -0.35
N GLY A 378 -88.77 -32.75 0.28
CA GLY A 378 -88.69 -31.36 -0.18
C GLY A 378 -87.23 -30.86 -0.15
N LYS A 379 -86.89 -29.87 -0.98
CA LYS A 379 -85.51 -29.38 -1.17
C LYS A 379 -84.94 -28.50 -0.04
N ALA A 380 -85.65 -28.31 1.07
CA ALA A 380 -85.20 -27.50 2.21
C ALA A 380 -84.92 -28.38 3.45
N PRO A 381 -83.85 -28.13 4.23
CA PRO A 381 -83.52 -28.94 5.40
C PRO A 381 -84.58 -28.82 6.49
N LEU A 382 -85.03 -29.98 7.01
CA LEU A 382 -86.05 -30.13 8.03
C LEU A 382 -85.43 -30.62 9.35
N VAL A 383 -85.93 -30.13 10.48
CA VAL A 383 -85.55 -30.58 11.84
C VAL A 383 -86.79 -31.06 12.59
N PHE A 384 -86.69 -32.19 13.29
CA PHE A 384 -87.78 -32.76 14.09
C PHE A 384 -87.59 -32.45 15.57
N HIS A 385 -88.55 -31.75 16.17
CA HIS A 385 -88.56 -31.40 17.59
C HIS A 385 -90.01 -31.42 18.10
N ASP A 386 -90.24 -31.82 19.36
CA ASP A 386 -91.57 -31.91 20.00
C ASP A 386 -92.67 -32.61 19.17
N GLY A 387 -92.31 -33.61 18.37
CA GLY A 387 -93.26 -34.41 17.61
C GLY A 387 -93.69 -33.84 16.26
N ARG A 388 -93.08 -32.74 15.77
CA ARG A 388 -93.37 -32.13 14.46
C ARG A 388 -92.10 -31.76 13.69
N TYR A 389 -92.23 -31.65 12.36
CA TYR A 389 -91.15 -31.21 11.48
C TYR A 389 -91.22 -29.71 11.24
N HIS A 390 -90.06 -29.05 11.29
CA HIS A 390 -89.88 -27.62 11.04
C HIS A 390 -88.88 -27.42 9.88
N THR A 391 -89.19 -26.54 8.92
CA THR A 391 -88.25 -26.13 7.86
C THR A 391 -87.32 -25.02 8.37
N LEU A 392 -86.02 -25.19 8.15
CA LEU A 392 -85.04 -24.12 8.35
C LEU A 392 -85.11 -23.17 7.14
N HIS A 393 -85.44 -21.90 7.38
CA HIS A 393 -85.35 -20.82 6.40
C HIS A 393 -84.03 -20.09 6.51
#